data_AF-A0A947EBV0-F1
#
_entry.id   AF-A0A947EBV0-F1
#
_cell.length_a   1.000
_cell.length_b   1.000
_cell.length_c   1.000
_cell.angle_alpha   90.00
_cell.angle_beta   90.00
_cell.angle_gamma   90.00
#
_symmetry.space_group_name_H-M   'P 1'
#
loop_
_entity.id
_entity.type
_entity.pdbx_description
1 polymer ?
#
loop_
_entity_poly.entity_id
_entity_poly.type
_entity_poly.pdbx_seq_one_letter_code
_entity_poly.pdbx_strand_id
1 'polypeptide(L)' 'FDAWDGVEIEDRSGRLVAKGIVGMSSADLSAAAGKHSSEIGGAVVHRDDLVVLA' A
#
# COMPACT_ATOMS: atom_id res chain seq x y z
N PHE A 1 -2.87 -9.73 -4.05
CA PHE A 1 -1.58 -9.31 -4.63
C PHE A 1 -0.51 -9.78 -3.68
N ASP A 2 0.66 -10.08 -4.23
CA ASP A 2 1.84 -10.46 -3.48
C ASP A 2 2.76 -9.25 -3.28
N ALA A 3 3.78 -9.42 -2.44
CA ALA A 3 4.81 -8.40 -2.32
C ALA A 3 5.46 -8.15 -3.69
N TRP A 4 5.74 -6.88 -3.98
CA TRP A 4 6.29 -6.34 -5.22
C TRP A 4 5.33 -6.27 -6.42
N ASP A 5 4.05 -6.56 -6.22
CA ASP A 5 3.03 -6.29 -7.22
C ASP A 5 2.69 -4.79 -7.32
N GLY A 6 2.26 -4.37 -8.51
CA GLY A 6 1.61 -3.08 -8.70
C GLY A 6 0.18 -3.09 -8.14
N VAL A 7 -0.17 -2.08 -7.35
CA VAL A 7 -1.47 -1.93 -6.70
C VAL A 7 -2.10 -0.57 -6.96
N GLU A 8 -3.43 -0.55 -6.88
CA GLU A 8 -4.25 0.66 -6.87
C GLU A 8 -4.50 1.13 -5.44
N ILE A 9 -4.51 2.45 -5.25
CA ILE A 9 -4.80 3.09 -3.98
C ILE A 9 -6.00 4.01 -4.20
N GLU A 10 -7.09 3.71 -3.51
CA GLU A 10 -8.35 4.45 -3.59
C GLU A 10 -8.59 5.26 -2.30
N ASP A 11 -9.25 6.41 -2.45
CA ASP A 11 -9.79 7.13 -1.30
C ASP A 11 -11.11 6.48 -0.81
N ARG A 12 -11.68 7.00 0.29
CA ARG A 12 -12.90 6.43 0.89
C ARG A 12 -14.14 6.47 -0.01
N SER A 13 -14.11 7.25 -1.09
CA SER A 13 -15.20 7.29 -2.09
C SER A 13 -15.05 6.22 -3.17
N GLY A 14 -13.94 5.46 -3.17
CA GLY A 14 -13.59 4.53 -4.23
C GLY A 14 -12.91 5.21 -5.43
N ARG A 15 -12.52 6.49 -5.30
CA ARG A 15 -11.78 7.17 -6.37
C ARG A 15 -10.32 6.76 -6.31
N LEU A 16 -9.78 6.30 -7.43
CA LEU A 16 -8.36 6.02 -7.59
C LEU A 16 -7.54 7.31 -7.44
N VAL A 17 -6.63 7.35 -6.46
CA VAL A 17 -5.79 8.52 -6.15
C VAL A 17 -4.30 8.26 -6.37
N ALA A 18 -3.87 7.00 -6.41
CA ALA A 18 -2.49 6.64 -6.71
C ALA A 18 -2.36 5.19 -7.20
N LYS A 19 -1.21 4.89 -7.80
CA LYS A 19 -0.75 3.52 -8.08
C LYS A 19 0.68 3.37 -7.52
N GLY A 20 1.06 2.19 -7.09
CA GLY A 20 2.43 1.96 -6.61
C GLY A 20 2.81 0.50 -6.46
N ILE A 21 4.06 0.23 -6.10
CA ILE A 21 4.56 -1.11 -5.81
C ILE A 21 4.43 -1.42 -4.32
N VAL A 22 3.75 -2.53 -3.98
CA VAL A 22 3.49 -2.90 -2.58
C VAL A 22 4.66 -3.69 -1.98
N GLY A 23 5.05 -3.40 -0.74
CA GLY A 23 6.15 -4.09 -0.06
C GLY A 23 5.77 -5.40 0.64
N MET A 24 4.47 -5.74 0.68
CA MET A 24 3.95 -6.90 1.42
C MET A 24 2.74 -7.54 0.71
N SER A 25 2.45 -8.80 1.03
CA SER A 25 1.30 -9.50 0.48
C SER A 25 -0.03 -8.93 0.98
N SER A 26 -1.12 -9.20 0.27
CA SER A 26 -2.46 -8.83 0.73
C SER A 26 -2.86 -9.52 2.04
N ALA A 27 -2.33 -10.71 2.32
CA ALA A 27 -2.57 -11.42 3.58
C ALA A 27 -1.90 -10.69 4.75
N ASP A 28 -0.62 -10.33 4.59
CA ASP A 28 0.13 -9.58 5.61
C ASP A 28 -0.45 -8.18 5.81
N LEU A 29 -0.83 -7.50 4.72
CA LEU A 29 -1.45 -6.18 4.79
C LEU A 29 -2.76 -6.20 5.58
N SER A 30 -3.58 -7.23 5.39
CA SER A 30 -4.84 -7.39 6.13
C SER A 30 -4.61 -7.54 7.63
N ALA A 31 -3.53 -8.23 8.03
CA ALA A 31 -3.14 -8.37 9.44
C ALA A 31 -2.40 -7.12 9.98
N ALA A 32 -1.82 -6.30 9.11
CA ALA A 32 -1.07 -5.09 9.41
C ALA A 32 -1.95 -3.82 9.49
N ALA A 33 -3.11 -3.82 8.84
CA ALA A 33 -3.97 -2.65 8.73
C ALA A 33 -4.30 -2.03 10.10
N GLY A 34 -3.98 -0.74 10.26
CA GLY A 34 -4.20 0.01 11.50
C GLY A 34 -3.08 -0.09 12.54
N LYS A 35 -2.03 -0.90 12.31
CA LYS A 35 -0.87 -1.01 13.21
C LYS A 35 0.19 0.04 12.90
N HIS A 36 1.05 0.35 13.88
CA HIS A 36 2.12 1.32 13.70
C HIS A 36 3.27 0.73 12.86
N SER A 37 3.98 1.58 12.10
CA SER A 37 5.07 1.18 11.20
C SER A 37 6.19 0.38 11.90
N SER A 38 6.44 0.64 13.18
CA SER A 38 7.41 -0.11 14.00
C SER A 38 7.01 -1.56 14.23
N GLU A 39 5.71 -1.89 14.14
CA GLU A 39 5.20 -3.25 14.32
C GLU A 39 5.19 -4.03 13.00
N ILE A 40 5.05 -3.33 11.87
CA ILE A 40 4.89 -3.93 10.54
C ILE A 40 6.15 -3.84 9.68
N GLY A 41 7.21 -3.20 10.19
CA GLY A 41 8.52 -3.14 9.53
C GLY A 41 8.67 -2.05 8.47
N GLY A 42 7.80 -1.03 8.45
CA GLY A 42 7.96 0.13 7.57
C GLY A 42 6.69 0.57 6.84
N ALA A 43 6.86 1.09 5.63
CA ALA A 43 5.78 1.57 4.78
C ALA A 43 5.22 0.44 3.90
N VAL A 44 3.90 0.43 3.69
CA VAL A 44 3.21 -0.54 2.82
C VAL A 44 3.56 -0.31 1.34
N VAL A 45 3.62 0.96 0.93
CA VAL A 45 4.13 1.41 -0.38
C VAL A 45 5.12 2.52 -0.10
N HIS A 46 6.35 2.40 -0.61
CA HIS A 46 7.35 3.45 -0.45
C HIS A 46 7.07 4.61 -1.41
N ARG A 47 7.36 5.84 -1.00
CA ARG A 47 7.06 7.04 -1.81
C ARG A 47 7.79 7.07 -3.16
N ASP A 48 8.96 6.43 -3.22
CA ASP A 48 9.79 6.38 -4.43
C ASP A 48 9.19 5.40 -5.46
N ASP A 49 8.31 4.49 -5.01
CA ASP A 49 7.59 3.52 -5.84
C ASP A 49 6.09 3.87 -5.96
N LEU A 50 5.72 5.12 -5.68
CA LEU A 50 4.35 5.63 -5.67
C LEU A 50 4.16 6.73 -6.71
N VAL A 51 3.12 6.59 -7.53
CA VAL A 51 2.67 7.62 -8.47
C VAL A 51 1.30 8.13 -8.05
N VAL A 52 1.24 9.40 -7.67
CA VAL A 52 -0.02 10.10 -7.31
C VAL A 52 -0.71 10.56 -8.59
N LEU A 53 -2.01 10.32 -8.68
CA LEU A 53 -2.86 10.70 -9.80
C LEU A 53 -3.66 11.95 -9.41
N ALA A 54 -3.47 13.04 -10.15
CA ALA A 54 -4.12 14.34 -9.92
C ALA A 54 -5.60 14.33 -10.34
#